data_AF-A0A976L9Q0-F1
#
_entry.id   AF-A0A976L9Q0-F1
#
_cell.length_a   1.000
_cell.length_b   1.000
_cell.length_c   1.000
_cell.angle_alpha   90.00
_cell.angle_beta   90.00
_cell.angle_gamma   90.00
#
_symmetry.space_group_name_H-M   'P 1'
#
loop_
_entity.id
_entity.type
_entity.pdbx_description
1 polymer ?
#
loop_
_entity_poly.entity_id
_entity_poly.type
_entity_poly.pdbx_seq_one_letter_code
_entity_poly.pdbx_strand_id
1 'polypeptide(L)'
;MLFMMGCSHPMKPLDPKGIVDLTHPFSEQTLYWPNAEDFRLEKVFDGPTEKGYHYSANRYQAAEHGGTHMDAPIHFFAGGETVEKVPLDKTIGPGIVVDVSENALKDRDMLVSVADFIAFETRHGPIARHSIVLIRTGYDRFWPSRERYLGTAERGQAAIAKLHFPGLSPAAADWLVKQRAVRAVGLDTASIDRGMSRFFESHRIFAAAGVPIFENLMHLDQLPAKAFEVIALPMKIEGGSGAPLRVVGRPVAP
;
A
#
# COMPACT_ATOMS: atom_id res chain seq x y z
N MET A 1 7.81 42.17 1.67
CA MET A 1 7.09 41.17 0.86
C MET A 1 8.17 40.34 0.17
N LEU A 2 8.61 39.24 0.80
CA LEU A 2 9.74 38.44 0.35
C LEU A 2 9.20 37.07 -0.07
N PHE A 3 9.06 36.87 -1.38
CA PHE A 3 8.78 35.58 -1.98
C PHE A 3 10.06 34.74 -1.91
N MET A 4 10.07 33.70 -1.08
CA MET A 4 11.07 32.63 -1.16
C MET A 4 10.45 31.48 -1.95
N MET A 5 10.99 31.29 -3.15
CA MET A 5 10.72 30.19 -4.07
C MET A 5 10.88 28.84 -3.35
N GLY A 6 9.86 28.00 -3.45
CA GLY A 6 9.95 26.61 -3.01
C GLY A 6 10.96 25.85 -3.86
N CYS A 7 11.98 25.28 -3.22
CA CYS A 7 12.87 24.31 -3.85
C CYS A 7 12.06 23.06 -4.23
N SER A 8 11.74 22.93 -5.51
CA SER A 8 11.33 21.65 -6.09
C SER A 8 12.49 20.68 -5.95
N HIS A 9 12.25 19.57 -5.24
CA HIS A 9 13.22 18.48 -5.20
C HIS A 9 13.38 17.94 -6.63
N PRO A 10 14.62 17.70 -7.10
CA PRO A 10 14.83 17.06 -8.39
C PRO A 10 14.25 15.64 -8.34
N MET A 11 13.29 15.36 -9.21
CA MET A 11 12.75 14.02 -9.40
C MET A 11 13.91 13.06 -9.66
N LYS A 12 13.99 11.96 -8.88
CA LYS A 12 14.87 10.85 -9.27
C LYS A 12 14.44 10.38 -10.66
N PRO A 13 15.38 10.07 -11.57
CA PRO A 13 15.01 9.47 -12.84
C PRO A 13 14.22 8.20 -12.54
N LEU A 14 13.06 8.07 -13.19
CA LEU A 14 12.39 6.78 -13.33
C LEU A 14 13.42 5.75 -13.81
N ASP A 15 13.21 4.46 -13.50
CA ASP A 15 13.94 3.37 -14.16
C ASP A 15 14.06 3.70 -15.67
N PRO A 16 15.18 3.46 -16.37
CA PRO A 16 15.30 3.68 -17.81
C PRO A 16 14.12 3.13 -18.66
N LYS A 17 13.30 2.22 -18.11
CA LYS A 17 12.04 1.72 -18.71
C LYS A 17 10.74 2.43 -18.28
N GLY A 18 10.82 3.52 -17.51
CA GLY A 18 9.66 4.25 -16.97
C GLY A 18 8.93 3.55 -15.83
N ILE A 19 9.52 2.51 -15.23
CA ILE A 19 8.91 1.76 -14.11
C ILE A 19 9.00 2.59 -12.84
N VAL A 20 7.87 2.73 -12.14
CA VAL A 20 7.76 3.37 -10.84
C VAL A 20 7.75 2.29 -9.77
N ASP A 21 8.70 2.34 -8.83
CA ASP A 21 8.70 1.48 -7.64
C ASP A 21 7.76 2.08 -6.59
N LEU A 22 6.74 1.32 -6.20
CA LEU A 22 5.70 1.75 -5.27
C LEU A 22 5.92 1.17 -3.86
N THR A 23 7.13 0.68 -3.58
CA THR A 23 7.46 -0.12 -2.40
C THR A 23 8.43 0.60 -1.47
N HIS A 24 8.06 0.77 -0.20
CA HIS A 24 9.01 1.19 0.82
C HIS A 24 10.05 0.10 1.10
N PRO A 25 11.34 0.44 1.26
CA PRO A 25 12.35 -0.54 1.64
C PRO A 25 12.09 -1.06 3.05
N PHE A 26 12.31 -2.36 3.24
CA PHE A 26 12.29 -2.99 4.56
C PHE A 26 13.60 -2.72 5.30
N SER A 27 13.50 -2.11 6.48
CA SER A 27 14.61 -1.68 7.33
C SER A 27 14.14 -1.50 8.78
N GLU A 28 15.05 -1.14 9.69
CA GLU A 28 14.70 -0.80 11.08
C GLU A 28 13.73 0.38 11.21
N GLN A 29 13.59 1.19 10.15
CA GLN A 29 12.65 2.32 10.09
C GLN A 29 11.29 1.93 9.51
N THR A 30 11.10 0.67 9.10
CA THR A 30 9.82 0.22 8.53
C THR A 30 8.74 0.30 9.58
N LEU A 31 7.61 0.91 9.21
CA LEU A 31 6.46 1.01 10.09
C LEU A 31 5.60 -0.25 10.01
N TYR A 32 5.15 -0.68 11.19
CA TYR A 32 4.27 -1.80 11.43
C TYR A 32 3.12 -1.34 12.32
N TRP A 33 2.03 -2.10 12.30
CA TRP A 33 0.90 -1.92 13.22
C TRP A 33 1.40 -1.83 14.68
N PRO A 34 0.79 -1.03 15.56
CA PRO A 34 1.42 -0.68 16.85
C PRO A 34 1.79 -1.86 17.75
N ASN A 35 1.08 -2.98 17.67
CA ASN A 35 1.31 -4.19 18.47
C ASN A 35 2.05 -5.31 17.71
N ALA A 36 2.46 -5.09 16.46
CA ALA A 36 3.22 -6.06 15.69
C ALA A 36 4.74 -5.95 15.98
N GLU A 37 5.46 -7.04 15.74
CA GLU A 37 6.93 -7.05 15.76
C GLU A 37 7.48 -6.31 14.54
N ASP A 38 8.60 -5.61 14.74
CA ASP A 38 9.26 -4.87 13.66
C ASP A 38 10.12 -5.77 12.77
N PHE A 39 10.55 -5.21 11.64
CA PHE A 39 11.58 -5.79 10.80
C PHE A 39 12.91 -5.89 11.55
N ARG A 40 13.55 -7.06 11.50
CA ARG A 40 14.90 -7.28 11.99
C ARG A 40 15.74 -7.88 10.88
N LEU A 41 16.91 -7.30 10.61
CA LEU A 41 17.91 -7.82 9.69
C LEU A 41 19.18 -8.14 10.47
N GLU A 42 19.52 -9.41 10.57
CA GLU A 42 20.72 -9.87 11.27
C GLU A 42 21.76 -10.30 10.23
N LYS A 43 22.94 -9.67 10.29
CA LYS A 43 24.07 -10.02 9.43
C LYS A 43 24.59 -11.40 9.78
N VAL A 44 24.57 -12.31 8.80
CA VAL A 44 25.11 -13.67 8.94
C VAL A 44 26.58 -13.68 8.55
N PHE A 45 26.93 -13.04 7.44
CA PHE A 45 28.31 -12.90 6.97
C PHE A 45 28.43 -11.74 5.98
N ASP A 46 29.57 -11.06 5.95
CA ASP A 46 29.85 -9.99 4.99
C ASP A 46 31.36 -9.80 4.84
N GLY A 47 31.94 -10.36 3.78
CA GLY A 47 33.39 -10.26 3.56
C GLY A 47 33.96 -11.26 2.55
N PRO A 48 35.31 -11.33 2.43
CA PRO A 48 35.98 -12.30 1.59
C PRO A 48 35.89 -13.70 2.19
N THR A 49 35.64 -14.70 1.36
CA THR A 49 35.72 -16.12 1.72
C THR A 49 37.13 -16.66 1.47
N GLU A 50 37.48 -17.76 2.14
CA GLU A 50 38.75 -18.47 1.93
C GLU A 50 38.98 -18.92 0.48
N LYS A 51 37.90 -19.04 -0.30
CA LYS A 51 37.92 -19.41 -1.73
C LYS A 51 38.12 -18.20 -2.67
N GLY A 52 38.35 -17.00 -2.13
CA GLY A 52 38.71 -15.82 -2.91
C GLY A 52 37.54 -15.00 -3.48
N TYR A 53 36.29 -15.28 -3.11
CA TYR A 53 35.12 -14.48 -3.51
C TYR A 53 34.47 -13.77 -2.30
N HIS A 54 33.82 -12.64 -2.53
CA HIS A 54 33.03 -11.94 -1.50
C HIS A 54 31.68 -12.63 -1.29
N TYR A 55 31.29 -12.85 -0.04
CA TYR A 55 29.98 -13.37 0.32
C TYR A 55 29.32 -12.36 1.27
N SER A 56 28.04 -12.07 1.03
CA SER A 56 27.23 -11.20 1.88
C SER A 56 25.87 -11.85 2.06
N ALA A 57 25.50 -12.09 3.32
CA ALA A 57 24.27 -12.78 3.68
C ALA A 57 23.72 -12.24 4.98
N ASN A 58 22.41 -12.09 5.01
CA ASN A 58 21.64 -11.72 6.19
C ASN A 58 20.51 -12.73 6.40
N ARG A 59 20.01 -12.84 7.62
CA ARG A 59 18.71 -13.42 7.93
C ARG A 59 17.78 -12.30 8.37
N TYR A 60 16.48 -12.48 8.18
CA TYR A 60 15.51 -11.48 8.61
C TYR A 60 14.28 -12.09 9.27
N GLN A 61 13.58 -11.26 10.04
CA GLN A 61 12.28 -11.51 10.64
C GLN A 61 11.38 -10.30 10.39
N ALA A 62 10.10 -10.53 10.12
CA ALA A 62 9.08 -9.50 9.93
C ALA A 62 7.69 -10.06 10.26
N ALA A 63 6.76 -9.21 10.71
CA ALA A 63 5.34 -9.54 10.67
C ALA A 63 4.82 -9.52 9.21
N GLU A 64 3.78 -10.30 8.91
CA GLU A 64 3.17 -10.34 7.56
C GLU A 64 2.62 -8.98 7.13
N HIS A 65 2.03 -8.24 8.08
CA HIS A 65 1.32 -6.97 7.87
C HIS A 65 2.16 -5.77 8.33
N GLY A 66 3.17 -5.43 7.54
CA GLY A 66 3.90 -4.18 7.73
C GLY A 66 4.90 -3.91 6.64
N GLY A 67 5.40 -2.67 6.61
CA GLY A 67 5.95 -2.13 5.37
C GLY A 67 4.91 -2.14 4.25
N THR A 68 5.38 -2.01 3.02
CA THR A 68 4.53 -2.28 1.86
C THR A 68 4.21 -3.77 1.81
N HIS A 69 2.93 -4.12 1.95
CA HIS A 69 2.49 -5.51 2.06
C HIS A 69 1.16 -5.74 1.34
N MET A 70 0.82 -7.01 1.14
CA MET A 70 -0.48 -7.45 0.67
C MET A 70 -1.24 -8.13 1.79
N ASP A 71 -2.52 -7.79 1.96
CA ASP A 71 -3.48 -8.58 2.71
C ASP A 71 -4.16 -9.58 1.79
N ALA A 72 -4.11 -10.85 2.17
CA ALA A 72 -4.87 -11.89 1.51
C ALA A 72 -6.29 -12.00 2.11
N PRO A 73 -7.29 -12.49 1.37
CA PRO A 73 -8.67 -12.60 1.86
C PRO A 73 -8.83 -13.33 3.20
N ILE A 74 -8.00 -14.34 3.49
CA ILE A 74 -8.03 -15.06 4.78
C ILE A 74 -7.82 -14.13 6.00
N HIS A 75 -7.18 -12.96 5.83
CA HIS A 75 -6.86 -12.02 6.90
C HIS A 75 -8.11 -11.52 7.64
N PHE A 76 -9.21 -11.29 6.92
CA PHE A 76 -10.48 -10.81 7.48
C PHE A 76 -11.70 -11.67 7.11
N PHE A 77 -11.52 -12.76 6.36
CA PHE A 77 -12.59 -13.66 5.99
C PHE A 77 -12.21 -15.12 6.22
N ALA A 78 -12.86 -15.75 7.20
CA ALA A 78 -12.62 -17.16 7.51
C ALA A 78 -12.89 -18.04 6.28
N GLY A 79 -11.89 -18.82 5.86
CA GLY A 79 -11.95 -19.64 4.65
C GLY A 79 -11.59 -18.92 3.35
N GLY A 80 -11.19 -17.65 3.42
CA GLY A 80 -10.65 -16.91 2.27
C GLY A 80 -9.30 -17.47 1.79
N GLU A 81 -8.84 -17.01 0.63
CA GLU A 81 -7.54 -17.41 0.11
C GLU A 81 -6.39 -16.91 1.01
N THR A 82 -5.43 -17.80 1.27
CA THR A 82 -4.13 -17.47 1.82
C THR A 82 -3.23 -16.86 0.74
N VAL A 83 -2.20 -16.11 1.14
CA VAL A 83 -1.40 -15.25 0.26
C VAL A 83 -0.78 -16.00 -0.93
N GLU A 84 -0.36 -17.26 -0.75
CA GLU A 84 0.20 -18.10 -1.80
C GLU A 84 -0.82 -18.62 -2.81
N LYS A 85 -2.11 -18.56 -2.47
CA LYS A 85 -3.24 -19.02 -3.27
C LYS A 85 -4.00 -17.88 -3.95
N VAL A 86 -3.68 -16.62 -3.64
CA VAL A 86 -4.26 -15.47 -4.36
C VAL A 86 -3.89 -15.57 -5.85
N PRO A 87 -4.88 -15.60 -6.76
CA PRO A 87 -4.61 -15.65 -8.19
C PRO A 87 -3.81 -14.44 -8.69
N LEU A 88 -2.76 -14.67 -9.50
CA LEU A 88 -1.89 -13.60 -10.01
C LEU A 88 -2.62 -12.62 -10.94
N ASP A 89 -3.74 -13.02 -11.54
CA ASP A 89 -4.56 -12.10 -12.33
C ASP A 89 -5.25 -11.06 -11.44
N LYS A 90 -5.35 -11.25 -10.11
CA LYS A 90 -5.78 -10.22 -9.15
C LYS A 90 -4.67 -9.23 -8.82
N THR A 91 -3.40 -9.61 -8.97
CA THR A 91 -2.25 -8.78 -8.55
C THR A 91 -1.42 -8.22 -9.71
N ILE A 92 -1.76 -8.61 -10.95
CA ILE A 92 -1.20 -8.04 -12.18
C ILE A 92 -2.36 -7.55 -13.06
N GLY A 93 -2.34 -6.28 -13.45
CA GLY A 93 -3.40 -5.75 -14.31
C GLY A 93 -3.44 -4.23 -14.46
N PRO A 94 -4.42 -3.72 -15.23
CA PRO A 94 -4.55 -2.30 -15.52
C PRO A 94 -4.78 -1.50 -14.23
N GLY A 95 -3.89 -0.54 -13.98
CA GLY A 95 -3.92 0.34 -12.83
C GLY A 95 -4.66 1.64 -13.08
N ILE A 96 -5.27 2.17 -12.03
CA ILE A 96 -5.70 3.56 -11.95
C ILE A 96 -5.19 4.18 -10.64
N VAL A 97 -5.02 5.51 -10.63
CA VAL A 97 -4.77 6.27 -9.40
C VAL A 97 -5.90 7.25 -9.16
N VAL A 98 -6.61 7.09 -8.04
CA VAL A 98 -7.60 8.05 -7.54
C VAL A 98 -6.91 8.94 -6.52
N ASP A 99 -6.65 10.18 -6.92
CA ASP A 99 -5.93 11.15 -6.09
C ASP A 99 -6.91 11.98 -5.24
N VAL A 100 -6.82 11.78 -3.93
CA VAL A 100 -7.57 12.51 -2.90
C VAL A 100 -6.65 13.27 -1.96
N SER A 101 -5.37 13.37 -2.30
CA SER A 101 -4.32 13.88 -1.39
C SER A 101 -4.56 15.30 -0.91
N GLU A 102 -5.14 16.16 -1.75
CA GLU A 102 -5.45 17.54 -1.36
C GLU A 102 -6.41 17.61 -0.16
N ASN A 103 -7.40 16.72 -0.12
CA ASN A 103 -8.38 16.66 0.97
C ASN A 103 -7.85 15.86 2.16
N ALA A 104 -7.22 14.71 1.89
CA ALA A 104 -6.69 13.83 2.93
C ALA A 104 -5.56 14.48 3.77
N LEU A 105 -4.79 15.39 3.18
CA LEU A 105 -3.77 16.16 3.91
C LEU A 105 -4.36 17.28 4.78
N LYS A 106 -5.62 17.69 4.53
CA LYS A 106 -6.34 18.70 5.34
C LYS A 106 -7.16 18.05 6.46
N ASP A 107 -7.61 16.81 6.26
CA ASP A 107 -8.38 16.03 7.22
C ASP A 107 -7.73 14.66 7.43
N ARG A 108 -7.11 14.49 8.60
CA ARG A 108 -6.39 13.27 8.97
C ARG A 108 -7.29 12.05 9.13
N ASP A 109 -8.58 12.24 9.36
CA ASP A 109 -9.54 11.15 9.55
C ASP A 109 -10.51 11.03 8.36
N MET A 110 -10.14 11.62 7.22
CA MET A 110 -10.91 11.60 5.98
C MET A 110 -11.30 10.17 5.59
N LEU A 111 -12.54 10.01 5.19
CA LEU A 111 -13.04 8.81 4.53
C LEU A 111 -13.18 9.06 3.03
N VAL A 112 -12.42 8.31 2.23
CA VAL A 112 -12.59 8.28 0.77
C VAL A 112 -13.94 7.67 0.44
N SER A 113 -14.74 8.40 -0.31
CA SER A 113 -16.15 8.18 -0.55
C SER A 113 -16.41 7.69 -1.97
N VAL A 114 -17.63 7.21 -2.24
CA VAL A 114 -18.08 6.90 -3.60
C VAL A 114 -17.97 8.14 -4.52
N ALA A 115 -18.22 9.34 -3.98
CA ALA A 115 -18.16 10.58 -4.74
C ALA A 115 -16.76 10.86 -5.31
N ASP A 116 -15.69 10.46 -4.61
CA ASP A 116 -14.32 10.61 -5.09
C ASP A 116 -14.06 9.74 -6.33
N PHE A 117 -14.60 8.52 -6.35
CA PHE A 117 -14.52 7.63 -7.53
C PHE A 117 -15.38 8.15 -8.69
N ILE A 118 -16.57 8.69 -8.43
CA ILE A 118 -17.41 9.32 -9.46
C ILE A 118 -16.74 10.56 -10.05
N ALA A 119 -16.06 11.37 -9.21
CA ALA A 119 -15.30 12.52 -9.67
C ALA A 119 -14.12 12.10 -10.56
N PHE A 120 -13.41 11.02 -10.20
CA PHE A 120 -12.40 10.41 -11.05
C PHE A 120 -12.98 9.98 -12.40
N GLU A 121 -14.11 9.26 -12.41
CA GLU A 121 -14.74 8.79 -13.65
C GLU A 121 -15.22 9.94 -14.55
N THR A 122 -15.70 11.02 -13.95
CA THR A 122 -16.11 12.23 -14.68
C THR A 122 -14.93 12.86 -15.41
N ARG A 123 -13.73 12.79 -14.85
CA ARG A 123 -12.52 13.44 -15.39
C ARG A 123 -11.70 12.53 -16.30
N HIS A 124 -11.68 11.23 -16.03
CA HIS A 124 -10.77 10.26 -16.67
C HIS A 124 -11.51 9.10 -17.37
N GLY A 125 -12.85 9.18 -17.45
CA GLY A 125 -13.70 8.12 -17.96
C GLY A 125 -13.86 6.96 -16.98
N PRO A 126 -14.79 6.03 -17.27
CA PRO A 126 -15.19 4.98 -16.33
C PRO A 126 -14.02 4.12 -15.85
N ILE A 127 -14.05 3.72 -14.58
CA ILE A 127 -13.17 2.70 -14.04
C ILE A 127 -13.52 1.40 -14.74
N ALA A 128 -12.56 0.84 -15.48
CA ALA A 128 -12.79 -0.42 -16.18
C ALA A 128 -13.00 -1.54 -15.17
N ARG A 129 -13.82 -2.52 -15.53
CA ARG A 129 -13.95 -3.73 -14.71
C ARG A 129 -12.59 -4.40 -14.61
N HIS A 130 -12.32 -5.00 -13.45
CA HIS A 130 -11.06 -5.69 -13.20
C HIS A 130 -9.83 -4.77 -13.27
N SER A 131 -9.99 -3.48 -12.95
CA SER A 131 -8.85 -2.61 -12.64
C SER A 131 -8.28 -2.88 -11.25
N ILE A 132 -7.00 -2.59 -11.08
CA ILE A 132 -6.36 -2.40 -9.77
C ILE A 132 -6.48 -0.92 -9.43
N VAL A 133 -7.13 -0.62 -8.31
CA VAL A 133 -7.43 0.77 -7.90
C VAL A 133 -6.45 1.20 -6.83
N LEU A 134 -5.58 2.17 -7.14
CA LEU A 134 -4.68 2.77 -6.17
C LEU A 134 -5.25 4.11 -5.68
N ILE A 135 -5.28 4.32 -4.37
CA ILE A 135 -5.81 5.53 -3.73
C ILE A 135 -4.63 6.31 -3.19
N ARG A 136 -4.42 7.52 -3.71
CA ARG A 136 -3.36 8.42 -3.26
C ARG A 136 -3.93 9.40 -2.23
N THR A 137 -3.52 9.23 -0.98
CA THR A 137 -3.81 10.19 0.11
C THR A 137 -2.66 11.17 0.33
N GLY A 138 -1.48 10.88 -0.24
CA GLY A 138 -0.23 11.63 -0.05
C GLY A 138 0.45 11.35 1.28
N TYR A 139 0.04 10.31 2.03
CA TYR A 139 0.56 10.01 3.38
C TYR A 139 1.92 9.34 3.37
N ASP A 140 2.35 8.76 2.25
CA ASP A 140 3.71 8.24 2.07
C ASP A 140 4.79 9.28 2.42
N ARG A 141 4.50 10.58 2.26
CA ARG A 141 5.38 11.69 2.68
C ARG A 141 5.72 11.73 4.18
N PHE A 142 4.91 11.09 5.02
CA PHE A 142 5.12 11.05 6.47
C PHE A 142 5.99 9.87 6.90
N TRP A 143 6.26 8.92 6.01
CA TRP A 143 7.18 7.82 6.26
C TRP A 143 8.63 8.31 6.44
N PRO A 144 9.43 7.77 7.39
CA PRO A 144 9.11 6.75 8.40
C PRO A 144 8.72 7.33 9.77
N SER A 145 8.23 8.58 9.86
CA SER A 145 7.82 9.17 11.14
C SER A 145 6.54 8.52 11.64
N ARG A 146 6.65 7.61 12.61
CA ARG A 146 5.51 6.90 13.21
C ARG A 146 4.42 7.87 13.68
N GLU A 147 4.80 8.94 14.39
CA GLU A 147 3.87 9.95 14.88
C GLU A 147 3.12 10.65 13.73
N ARG A 148 3.83 11.13 12.71
CA ARG A 148 3.21 11.83 11.59
C ARG A 148 2.41 10.90 10.67
N TYR A 149 2.83 9.64 10.54
CA TYR A 149 2.21 8.64 9.67
C TYR A 149 0.99 7.97 10.33
N LEU A 150 1.14 7.47 11.56
CA LEU A 150 0.11 6.74 12.30
C LEU A 150 -0.75 7.59 13.23
N GLY A 151 -0.32 8.82 13.56
CA GLY A 151 -1.02 9.71 14.51
C GLY A 151 -0.54 9.55 15.95
N THR A 152 0.36 8.61 16.21
CA THR A 152 0.97 8.39 17.51
C THR A 152 2.35 7.77 17.34
N ALA A 153 3.31 8.13 18.21
CA ALA A 153 4.59 7.42 18.31
C ALA A 153 4.49 6.16 19.17
N GLU A 154 3.39 5.99 19.91
CA GLU A 154 3.23 4.91 20.88
C GLU A 154 3.09 3.54 20.21
N ARG A 155 3.39 2.50 20.99
CA ARG A 155 3.28 1.10 20.59
C ARG A 155 2.42 0.30 21.57
N GLY A 156 2.13 -0.93 21.19
CA GLY A 156 1.33 -1.86 21.95
C GLY A 156 -0.17 -1.64 21.75
N GLN A 157 -0.97 -2.47 22.41
CA GLN A 157 -2.41 -2.54 22.21
C GLN A 157 -3.12 -1.20 22.46
N ALA A 158 -2.66 -0.43 23.47
CA ALA A 158 -3.28 0.85 23.83
C ALA A 158 -3.09 1.94 22.75
N ALA A 159 -2.04 1.84 21.92
CA ALA A 159 -1.77 2.81 20.86
C ALA A 159 -2.73 2.68 19.67
N ILE A 160 -3.39 1.52 19.49
CA ILE A 160 -4.35 1.31 18.40
C ILE A 160 -5.51 2.32 18.47
N ALA A 161 -5.99 2.65 19.67
CA ALA A 161 -7.06 3.63 19.86
C ALA A 161 -6.62 5.09 19.57
N LYS A 162 -5.32 5.32 19.35
CA LYS A 162 -4.71 6.63 19.06
C LYS A 162 -4.31 6.78 17.59
N LEU A 163 -4.68 5.82 16.75
CA LEU A 163 -4.37 5.86 15.32
C LEU A 163 -5.25 6.88 14.61
N HIS A 164 -4.61 7.71 13.81
CA HIS A 164 -5.26 8.72 12.96
C HIS A 164 -4.54 8.77 11.62
N PHE A 165 -5.26 8.45 10.56
CA PHE A 165 -4.84 8.54 9.17
C PHE A 165 -6.08 8.22 8.29
N PRO A 166 -6.14 8.73 7.05
CA PRO A 166 -7.30 8.58 6.19
C PRO A 166 -7.46 7.14 5.74
N GLY A 167 -8.66 6.79 5.30
CA GLY A 167 -8.94 5.45 4.78
C GLY A 167 -10.17 5.44 3.88
N LEU A 168 -10.49 4.27 3.34
CA LEU A 168 -11.64 4.06 2.47
C LEU A 168 -12.91 3.84 3.29
N SER A 169 -14.00 4.50 2.91
CA SER A 169 -15.31 4.24 3.52
C SER A 169 -15.85 2.85 3.14
N PRO A 170 -16.59 2.17 4.05
CA PRO A 170 -17.21 0.88 3.75
C PRO A 170 -18.17 0.96 2.56
N ALA A 171 -18.90 2.06 2.40
CA ALA A 171 -19.77 2.30 1.25
C ALA A 171 -18.99 2.34 -0.07
N ALA A 172 -17.80 2.95 -0.08
CA ALA A 172 -16.95 2.97 -1.26
C ALA A 172 -16.31 1.60 -1.55
N ALA A 173 -15.90 0.86 -0.50
CA ALA A 173 -15.43 -0.52 -0.65
C ALA A 173 -16.50 -1.42 -1.31
N ASP A 174 -17.74 -1.36 -0.79
CA ASP A 174 -18.87 -2.13 -1.32
C ASP A 174 -19.18 -1.75 -2.78
N TRP A 175 -19.11 -0.45 -3.09
CA TRP A 175 -19.32 0.05 -4.45
C TRP A 175 -18.24 -0.43 -5.41
N LEU A 176 -16.95 -0.39 -5.03
CA LEU A 176 -15.85 -0.88 -5.86
C LEU A 176 -15.99 -2.38 -6.17
N VAL A 177 -16.38 -3.17 -5.18
CA VAL A 177 -16.63 -4.60 -5.36
C VAL A 177 -17.82 -4.82 -6.30
N LYS A 178 -19.00 -4.28 -5.97
CA LYS A 178 -20.25 -4.60 -6.69
C LYS A 178 -20.37 -3.94 -8.04
N GLN A 179 -19.97 -2.67 -8.15
CA GLN A 179 -20.21 -1.85 -9.33
C GLN A 179 -19.02 -1.84 -10.30
N ARG A 180 -17.80 -2.13 -9.81
CA ARG A 180 -16.58 -2.13 -10.64
C ARG A 180 -15.87 -3.47 -10.71
N ALA A 181 -16.16 -4.43 -9.83
CA ALA A 181 -15.51 -5.74 -9.83
C ALA A 181 -13.97 -5.61 -9.92
N VAL A 182 -13.42 -4.75 -9.06
CA VAL A 182 -11.98 -4.48 -8.98
C VAL A 182 -11.20 -5.76 -8.67
N ARG A 183 -9.97 -5.84 -9.17
CA ARG A 183 -9.06 -6.96 -8.92
C ARG A 183 -8.41 -6.89 -7.55
N ALA A 184 -7.96 -5.69 -7.20
CA ALA A 184 -7.30 -5.35 -5.95
C ALA A 184 -7.48 -3.85 -5.69
N VAL A 185 -7.27 -3.45 -4.44
CA VAL A 185 -7.25 -2.05 -4.02
C VAL A 185 -5.97 -1.77 -3.25
N GLY A 186 -5.31 -0.65 -3.51
CA GLY A 186 -4.11 -0.25 -2.79
C GLY A 186 -4.17 1.19 -2.31
N LEU A 187 -3.45 1.52 -1.24
CA LEU A 187 -3.32 2.88 -0.73
C LEU A 187 -1.99 3.12 -0.01
N ASP A 188 -1.69 4.39 0.25
CA ASP A 188 -0.44 4.87 0.85
C ASP A 188 -0.50 5.09 2.37
N THR A 189 -1.53 4.55 3.05
CA THR A 189 -1.67 4.53 4.52
C THR A 189 -1.48 3.12 5.09
N ALA A 190 -1.41 3.05 6.42
CA ALA A 190 -1.14 1.82 7.18
C ALA A 190 -2.31 0.84 7.29
N SER A 191 -3.46 1.19 6.72
CA SER A 191 -4.67 0.39 6.73
C SER A 191 -5.65 0.90 5.66
N ILE A 192 -6.37 0.01 4.95
CA ILE A 192 -7.45 0.40 4.02
C ILE A 192 -8.61 1.07 4.76
N ASP A 193 -8.77 0.76 6.04
CA ASP A 193 -9.66 1.45 6.96
C ASP A 193 -8.94 2.69 7.54
N ARG A 194 -9.70 3.73 7.90
CA ARG A 194 -9.09 4.89 8.60
C ARG A 194 -8.56 4.48 9.98
N GLY A 195 -7.55 5.19 10.50
CA GLY A 195 -6.87 4.83 11.75
C GLY A 195 -7.80 4.62 12.96
N MET A 196 -8.87 5.40 13.06
CA MET A 196 -9.84 5.28 14.16
C MET A 196 -10.83 4.09 14.03
N SER A 197 -10.75 3.30 12.95
CA SER A 197 -11.67 2.18 12.72
C SER A 197 -11.53 1.13 13.82
N ARG A 198 -12.68 0.63 14.29
CA ARG A 198 -12.76 -0.46 15.29
C ARG A 198 -13.31 -1.75 14.71
N PHE A 199 -13.93 -1.66 13.54
CA PHE A 199 -14.69 -2.75 12.93
C PHE A 199 -14.09 -3.26 11.62
N PHE A 200 -13.10 -2.54 11.07
CA PHE A 200 -12.36 -2.90 9.86
C PHE A 200 -13.29 -3.31 8.71
N GLU A 201 -14.35 -2.52 8.50
CA GLU A 201 -15.45 -2.89 7.62
C GLU A 201 -15.00 -2.93 6.16
N SER A 202 -14.09 -2.03 5.75
CA SER A 202 -13.53 -2.04 4.40
C SER A 202 -12.69 -3.30 4.15
N HIS A 203 -11.86 -3.73 5.11
CA HIS A 203 -11.17 -5.03 5.02
C HIS A 203 -12.15 -6.18 4.85
N ARG A 204 -13.17 -6.24 5.72
CA ARG A 204 -14.15 -7.35 5.72
C ARG A 204 -14.92 -7.44 4.40
N ILE A 205 -15.26 -6.29 3.80
CA ILE A 205 -15.93 -6.24 2.51
C ILE A 205 -15.03 -6.80 1.40
N PHE A 206 -13.77 -6.36 1.32
CA PHE A 206 -12.85 -6.86 0.29
C PHE A 206 -12.48 -8.33 0.50
N ALA A 207 -12.19 -8.72 1.73
CA ALA A 207 -11.87 -10.10 2.10
C ALA A 207 -13.01 -11.07 1.76
N ALA A 208 -14.26 -10.72 2.09
CA ALA A 208 -15.43 -11.52 1.73
C ALA A 208 -15.66 -11.62 0.20
N ALA A 209 -15.19 -10.63 -0.55
CA ALA A 209 -15.23 -10.62 -2.01
C ALA A 209 -14.00 -11.29 -2.67
N GLY A 210 -13.04 -11.79 -1.87
CA GLY A 210 -11.78 -12.34 -2.36
C GLY A 210 -10.87 -11.30 -3.01
N VAL A 211 -11.04 -10.01 -2.70
CA VAL A 211 -10.23 -8.91 -3.27
C VAL A 211 -9.05 -8.63 -2.34
N PRO A 212 -7.78 -8.83 -2.76
CA PRO A 212 -6.61 -8.48 -1.96
C PRO A 212 -6.42 -6.96 -1.86
N ILE A 213 -5.76 -6.55 -0.77
CA ILE A 213 -5.47 -5.14 -0.46
C ILE A 213 -3.96 -4.92 -0.45
N PHE A 214 -3.48 -3.77 -0.91
CA PHE A 214 -2.08 -3.35 -0.81
C PHE A 214 -1.96 -2.12 0.10
N GLU A 215 -1.14 -2.18 1.13
CA GLU A 215 -1.01 -1.09 2.10
C GLU A 215 0.40 -0.53 2.14
N ASN A 216 0.52 0.69 2.67
CA ASN A 216 1.78 1.43 2.75
C ASN A 216 2.49 1.54 1.38
N LEU A 217 1.75 1.84 0.32
CA LEU A 217 2.35 2.16 -0.98
C LEU A 217 3.07 3.52 -0.93
N MET A 218 4.01 3.74 -1.85
CA MET A 218 4.68 5.02 -2.04
C MET A 218 4.70 5.44 -3.50
N HIS A 219 5.06 6.71 -3.77
CA HIS A 219 5.26 7.24 -5.13
C HIS A 219 4.03 7.17 -6.05
N LEU A 220 2.82 7.10 -5.50
CA LEU A 220 1.59 7.13 -6.29
C LEU A 220 1.43 8.44 -7.08
N ASP A 221 2.14 9.50 -6.69
CA ASP A 221 2.23 10.78 -7.39
C ASP A 221 3.02 10.72 -8.71
N GLN A 222 3.83 9.68 -8.91
CA GLN A 222 4.64 9.49 -10.12
C GLN A 222 3.91 8.71 -11.21
N LEU A 223 2.72 8.18 -10.90
CA LEU A 223 1.89 7.44 -11.84
C LEU A 223 0.88 8.38 -12.53
N PRO A 224 0.57 8.15 -13.83
CA PRO A 224 -0.58 8.78 -14.44
C PRO A 224 -1.88 8.26 -13.83
N ALA A 225 -2.98 9.00 -13.98
CA ALA A 225 -4.29 8.59 -13.47
C ALA A 225 -4.76 7.23 -14.03
N LYS A 226 -4.37 6.88 -15.27
CA LYS A 226 -4.68 5.63 -15.99
C LYS A 226 -3.55 5.31 -16.98
N ALA A 227 -3.71 4.22 -17.74
CA ALA A 227 -2.79 3.78 -18.80
C ALA A 227 -1.42 3.26 -18.30
N PHE A 228 -1.44 2.60 -17.14
CA PHE A 228 -0.31 1.84 -16.63
C PHE A 228 -0.79 0.47 -16.15
N GLU A 229 0.13 -0.46 -16.00
CA GLU A 229 -0.12 -1.76 -15.38
C GLU A 229 0.52 -1.79 -14.00
N VAL A 230 -0.21 -2.33 -13.03
CA VAL A 230 0.32 -2.66 -11.70
C VAL A 230 0.81 -4.10 -11.73
N ILE A 231 2.01 -4.32 -11.21
CA ILE A 231 2.55 -5.65 -10.90
C ILE A 231 2.85 -5.68 -9.40
N ALA A 232 2.04 -6.41 -8.65
CA ALA A 232 2.14 -6.56 -7.21
C ALA A 232 2.41 -8.03 -6.86
N LEU A 233 3.64 -8.34 -6.48
CA LEU A 233 4.08 -9.73 -6.25
C LEU A 233 4.50 -9.93 -4.78
N PRO A 234 3.63 -10.53 -3.95
CA PRO A 234 3.94 -10.78 -2.54
C PRO A 234 4.94 -11.92 -2.40
N MET A 235 5.61 -11.98 -1.23
CA MET A 235 6.28 -13.20 -0.82
C MET A 235 5.28 -14.35 -0.76
N LYS A 236 5.64 -15.50 -1.33
CA LYS A 236 4.76 -16.67 -1.41
C LYS A 236 4.83 -17.52 -0.13
N ILE A 237 4.27 -16.99 0.96
CA ILE A 237 4.23 -17.66 2.28
C ILE A 237 3.09 -18.68 2.28
N GLU A 238 3.39 -19.97 2.47
CA GLU A 238 2.37 -21.01 2.56
C GLU A 238 1.48 -20.81 3.80
N GLY A 239 0.16 -20.73 3.59
CA GLY A 239 -0.80 -20.47 4.66
C GLY A 239 -0.81 -19.03 5.19
N GLY A 240 -0.07 -18.10 4.58
CA GLY A 240 0.07 -16.73 5.08
C GLY A 240 -1.21 -15.91 4.94
N SER A 241 -1.47 -15.01 5.90
CA SER A 241 -2.61 -14.08 5.87
C SER A 241 -2.29 -12.76 5.18
N GLY A 242 -1.02 -12.44 5.08
CA GLY A 242 -0.47 -11.42 4.22
C GLY A 242 0.99 -11.71 3.90
N ALA A 243 1.66 -10.77 3.23
CA ALA A 243 3.10 -10.85 3.04
C ALA A 243 3.71 -9.51 2.61
N PRO A 244 5.02 -9.29 2.89
CA PRO A 244 5.80 -8.26 2.23
C PRO A 244 5.61 -8.29 0.71
N LEU A 245 5.44 -7.12 0.13
CA LEU A 245 5.00 -6.97 -1.25
C LEU A 245 5.96 -6.10 -2.04
N ARG A 246 6.40 -6.57 -3.21
CA ARG A 246 7.04 -5.69 -4.20
C ARG A 246 5.99 -5.27 -5.23
N VAL A 247 5.68 -3.98 -5.26
CA VAL A 247 4.75 -3.37 -6.21
C VAL A 247 5.48 -2.41 -7.13
N VAL A 248 5.20 -2.50 -8.41
CA VAL A 248 5.61 -1.50 -9.40
C VAL A 248 4.43 -1.10 -10.28
N GLY A 249 4.46 0.15 -10.74
CA GLY A 249 3.65 0.60 -11.87
C GLY A 249 4.52 0.71 -13.11
N ARG A 250 4.10 0.11 -14.22
CA ARG A 250 4.80 0.24 -15.51
C ARG A 250 3.90 0.87 -16.56
N PRO A 251 4.41 1.79 -17.39
CA PRO A 251 3.67 2.27 -18.55
C PRO A 251 3.26 1.11 -19.44
N VAL A 252 2.02 1.15 -19.95
CA VAL A 252 1.61 0.25 -21.03
C VAL A 252 2.06 0.91 -22.32
N ALA A 253 2.85 0.20 -23.14
CA ALA A 253 3.22 0.70 -24.46
C ALA A 253 1.94 0.93 -25.27
N PRO A 254 1.85 2.05 -26.03
CA PRO A 254 0.67 2.36 -26.83
C PRO A 254 0.37 1.31 -27.91
#